data_AF-A0A2E7MJY8-F1
#
_entry.id   AF-A0A2E7MJY8-F1
#
_cell.length_a   1.000
_cell.length_b   1.000
_cell.length_c   1.000
_cell.angle_alpha   90.00
_cell.angle_beta   90.00
_cell.angle_gamma   90.00
#
_symmetry.space_group_name_H-M   'P 1'
#
loop_
_entity.id
_entity.type
_entity.pdbx_description
1 polymer ?
#
loop_
_entity_poly.entity_id
_entity_poly.type
_entity_poly.pdbx_seq_one_letter_code
_entity_poly.pdbx_strand_id
1 'polypeptide(L)'
;MKTGIVRLFLNYYSMFNKEEYSKGLVQLANWQWTVTIRPNYKVSATSGFNLIQRLAKKLRSIIFYTIEKDRDSSHKHIHLLLDKQTSKEEVYKSLKIKKDTVLYSEPIESPEAISSYILKHINNNSEHNICLDK
;
A
#
# COMPACT_ATOMS: atom_id res chain seq x y z
N MET A 1 25.28 -11.24 13.01
CA MET A 1 23.81 -11.27 13.22
C MET A 1 23.14 -11.38 11.86
N LYS A 2 22.41 -12.46 11.60
CA LYS A 2 21.70 -12.67 10.34
C LYS A 2 20.41 -11.83 10.36
N THR A 3 20.26 -10.92 9.42
CA THR A 3 19.03 -10.16 9.16
C THR A 3 17.92 -11.11 8.74
N GLY A 4 17.01 -11.41 9.67
CA GLY A 4 15.78 -12.14 9.41
C GLY A 4 14.80 -11.26 8.66
N ILE A 5 14.58 -11.59 7.38
CA ILE A 5 13.44 -11.10 6.61
C ILE A 5 12.18 -11.59 7.33
N VAL A 6 11.45 -10.68 7.97
CA VAL A 6 10.11 -10.98 8.50
C VAL A 6 9.16 -11.07 7.30
N ARG A 7 9.13 -12.24 6.68
CA ARG A 7 8.09 -12.61 5.72
C ARG A 7 6.93 -13.14 6.57
N LEU A 8 6.08 -12.24 7.05
CA LEU A 8 4.81 -12.62 7.68
C LEU A 8 3.96 -13.30 6.61
N PHE A 9 3.97 -14.63 6.62
CA PHE A 9 3.07 -15.47 5.83
C PHE A 9 1.66 -15.30 6.41
N LEU A 10 0.87 -14.40 5.85
CA LEU A 10 -0.58 -14.36 6.04
C LEU A 10 -1.22 -15.36 5.08
N ASN A 11 -1.11 -16.65 5.41
CA ASN A 11 -1.87 -17.72 4.75
C ASN A 11 -2.39 -18.68 5.82
N TYR A 12 -3.56 -18.37 6.39
CA TYR A 12 -4.47 -19.38 6.92
C TYR A 12 -5.92 -18.88 6.81
N TYR A 13 -6.77 -19.73 6.24
CA TYR A 13 -8.13 -19.43 5.80
C TYR A 13 -9.18 -19.59 6.92
N SER A 14 -10.32 -18.92 6.71
CA SER A 14 -11.61 -18.95 7.44
C SER A 14 -11.74 -17.94 8.60
N MET A 15 -12.62 -16.96 8.41
CA MET A 15 -12.89 -15.77 9.23
C MET A 15 -11.71 -14.80 9.36
N PHE A 16 -11.34 -14.15 8.26
CA PHE A 16 -10.62 -12.88 8.34
C PHE A 16 -11.56 -11.86 9.02
N ASN A 17 -11.40 -11.65 10.32
CA ASN A 17 -12.11 -10.60 11.02
C ASN A 17 -11.54 -9.27 10.52
N LYS A 18 -12.16 -8.73 9.47
CA LYS A 18 -11.68 -7.53 8.79
C LYS A 18 -11.56 -6.35 9.76
N GLU A 19 -12.44 -6.29 10.77
CA GLU A 19 -12.39 -5.26 11.80
C GLU A 19 -11.14 -5.39 12.66
N GLU A 20 -10.79 -6.60 13.10
CA GLU A 20 -9.54 -6.82 13.87
C GLU A 20 -8.30 -6.53 13.04
N TYR A 21 -8.27 -6.97 11.77
CA TYR A 21 -7.17 -6.64 10.88
C TYR A 21 -7.04 -5.13 10.68
N SER A 22 -8.16 -4.45 10.45
CA SER A 22 -8.20 -3.00 10.29
C SER A 22 -7.72 -2.28 11.56
N LYS A 23 -8.20 -2.70 12.74
CA LYS A 23 -7.75 -2.18 14.05
C LYS A 23 -6.24 -2.39 14.22
N GLY A 24 -5.73 -3.58 13.88
CA GLY A 24 -4.31 -3.87 13.90
C GLY A 24 -3.53 -2.92 13.01
N LEU A 25 -3.98 -2.70 11.77
CA LEU A 25 -3.30 -1.82 10.83
C LEU A 25 -3.29 -0.35 11.30
N VAL A 26 -4.41 0.15 11.81
CA VAL A 26 -4.50 1.50 12.38
C VAL A 26 -3.48 1.70 13.52
N GLN A 27 -3.18 0.65 14.28
CA GLN A 27 -2.19 0.71 15.38
C GLN A 27 -0.73 0.59 14.92
N LEU A 28 -0.46 0.14 13.68
CA LEU A 28 0.92 -0.09 13.20
C LEU A 28 1.71 1.19 12.97
N ALA A 29 1.05 2.26 12.54
CA ALA A 29 1.68 3.54 12.27
C ALA A 29 0.67 4.69 12.35
N ASN A 30 1.18 5.90 12.54
CA ASN A 30 0.38 7.12 12.44
C ASN A 30 0.17 7.48 10.95
N TRP A 31 -0.76 6.81 10.28
CA TRP A 31 -1.02 7.04 8.86
C TRP A 31 -1.56 8.46 8.63
N GLN A 32 -0.88 9.23 7.79
CA GLN A 32 -1.21 10.64 7.52
C GLN A 32 -1.70 10.88 6.10
N TRP A 33 -1.35 9.99 5.16
CA TRP A 33 -1.55 10.25 3.74
C TRP A 33 -1.90 8.99 2.97
N THR A 34 -2.74 9.15 1.94
CA THR A 34 -3.03 8.09 0.98
C THR A 34 -2.55 8.47 -0.41
N VAL A 35 -2.10 7.49 -1.19
CA VAL A 35 -1.70 7.65 -2.58
C VAL A 35 -2.26 6.50 -3.41
N THR A 36 -2.79 6.82 -4.59
CA THR A 36 -3.18 5.80 -5.59
C THR A 36 -2.24 5.85 -6.78
N ILE A 37 -1.61 4.71 -7.08
CA ILE A 37 -0.80 4.49 -8.26
C ILE A 37 -1.57 3.57 -9.22
N ARG A 38 -1.76 3.99 -10.47
CA ARG A 38 -2.40 3.18 -11.52
C ARG A 38 -1.43 3.00 -12.70
N PRO A 39 -0.55 2.00 -12.64
CA PRO A 39 0.39 1.72 -13.72
C PRO A 39 -0.31 1.35 -15.02
N ASN A 40 0.25 1.80 -16.14
CA ASN A 40 -0.14 1.35 -17.47
C ASN A 40 0.53 0.03 -17.89
N TYR A 41 1.11 -0.70 -16.93
CA TYR A 41 1.79 -1.98 -17.10
C TYR A 41 1.30 -2.99 -16.07
N LYS A 42 1.51 -4.28 -16.33
CA LYS A 42 1.11 -5.35 -15.40
C LYS A 42 1.96 -5.32 -14.14
N VAL A 43 1.30 -5.34 -12.98
CA VAL A 43 1.94 -5.43 -11.66
C VAL A 43 1.72 -6.83 -11.08
N SER A 44 2.80 -7.57 -10.85
CA SER A 44 2.74 -8.82 -10.06
C SER A 44 3.00 -8.52 -8.59
N ALA A 45 2.73 -9.48 -7.71
CA ALA A 45 3.09 -9.37 -6.29
C ALA A 45 4.54 -8.92 -6.07
N THR A 46 5.46 -9.57 -6.79
CA THR A 46 6.89 -9.29 -6.71
C THR A 46 7.24 -7.91 -7.24
N SER A 47 6.70 -7.52 -8.41
CA SER A 47 7.04 -6.20 -8.97
C SER A 47 6.39 -5.06 -8.19
N GLY A 48 5.19 -5.28 -7.65
CA GLY A 48 4.54 -4.34 -6.72
C GLY A 48 5.33 -4.17 -5.44
N PHE A 49 5.73 -5.26 -4.78
CA PHE A 49 6.57 -5.20 -3.58
C PHE A 49 7.88 -4.43 -3.84
N ASN A 50 8.60 -4.77 -4.91
CA ASN A 50 9.87 -4.10 -5.24
C ASN A 50 9.67 -2.59 -5.53
N LEU A 51 8.57 -2.22 -6.17
CA LEU A 51 8.22 -0.83 -6.44
C LEU A 51 7.99 -0.07 -5.13
N ILE A 52 7.14 -0.61 -4.24
CA ILE A 52 6.78 0.08 -2.99
C ILE A 52 7.92 0.06 -1.98
N GLN A 53 8.72 -1.01 -1.93
CA GLN A 53 9.92 -1.07 -1.11
C GLN A 53 10.94 -0.01 -1.53
N ARG A 54 11.09 0.26 -2.82
CA ARG A 54 11.93 1.37 -3.32
C ARG A 54 11.38 2.72 -2.89
N LEU A 55 10.07 2.91 -2.93
CA LEU A 55 9.41 4.14 -2.47
C LEU A 55 9.65 4.35 -0.96
N ALA A 56 9.39 3.33 -0.13
CA ALA A 56 9.58 3.38 1.32
C ALA A 56 11.01 3.82 1.70
N LYS A 57 12.02 3.24 1.03
CA LYS A 57 13.44 3.61 1.23
C LYS A 57 13.75 5.05 0.80
N LYS A 58 13.15 5.52 -0.31
CA LYS A 58 13.37 6.88 -0.82
C LYS A 58 12.72 7.94 0.05
N LEU A 59 11.50 7.68 0.53
CA LEU A 59 10.73 8.61 1.36
C LEU A 59 11.10 8.54 2.85
N ARG A 60 11.82 7.48 3.26
CA ARG A 60 12.07 7.11 4.66
C ARG A 60 10.75 7.03 5.43
N SER A 61 9.88 6.14 4.97
CA SER A 61 8.48 6.06 5.39
C SER A 61 8.05 4.61 5.53
N ILE A 62 7.18 4.35 6.51
CA ILE A 62 6.41 3.10 6.58
C ILE A 62 5.26 3.21 5.57
N ILE A 63 5.17 2.24 4.67
CA ILE A 63 4.13 2.20 3.64
C ILE A 63 3.38 0.89 3.72
N PHE A 64 2.10 0.95 4.07
CA PHE A 64 1.17 -0.13 3.78
C PHE A 64 0.67 0.00 2.34
N TYR A 65 0.51 -1.12 1.63
CA TYR A 65 -0.09 -1.10 0.31
C TYR A 65 -1.04 -2.27 0.05
N THR A 66 -1.99 -2.01 -0.83
CA THR A 66 -2.92 -2.98 -1.40
C THR A 66 -2.85 -2.91 -2.92
N ILE A 67 -2.60 -4.06 -3.57
CA ILE A 67 -2.68 -4.21 -5.03
C ILE A 67 -4.03 -4.85 -5.34
N GLU A 68 -4.83 -4.19 -6.17
CA GLU A 68 -6.13 -4.72 -6.60
C GLU A 68 -6.21 -4.79 -8.11
N LYS A 69 -7.01 -5.73 -8.59
CA LYS A 69 -7.41 -5.78 -10.00
C LYS A 69 -8.39 -4.65 -10.27
N ASP A 70 -8.19 -3.96 -11.38
CA ASP A 70 -9.15 -3.00 -11.89
C ASP A 70 -10.42 -3.72 -12.35
N ARG A 71 -11.60 -3.09 -12.19
CA ARG A 71 -12.91 -3.75 -12.36
C ARG A 71 -13.07 -4.36 -13.75
N ASP A 72 -12.62 -3.63 -14.77
CA ASP A 72 -12.87 -3.93 -16.19
C ASP A 72 -11.58 -4.13 -16.99
N SER A 73 -10.44 -4.40 -16.33
CA SER A 73 -9.19 -4.59 -17.05
C SER A 73 -8.24 -5.63 -16.44
N SER A 74 -7.23 -6.00 -17.22
CA SER A 74 -6.10 -6.81 -16.72
C SER A 74 -5.07 -5.98 -15.94
N HIS A 75 -5.27 -4.66 -15.85
CA HIS A 75 -4.42 -3.78 -15.06
C HIS A 75 -4.77 -3.87 -13.58
N LYS A 76 -3.79 -3.49 -12.76
CA LYS A 76 -3.91 -3.42 -11.32
C LYS A 76 -3.64 -1.99 -10.87
N HIS A 77 -4.31 -1.55 -9.83
CA HIS A 77 -3.99 -0.30 -9.12
C HIS A 77 -3.45 -0.62 -7.74
N ILE A 78 -2.65 0.30 -7.22
CA ILE A 78 -1.97 0.18 -5.94
C ILE A 78 -2.43 1.34 -5.07
N HIS A 79 -2.98 1.00 -3.92
CA HIS A 79 -3.36 1.96 -2.89
C HIS A 79 -2.33 1.95 -1.79
N LEU A 80 -1.88 3.11 -1.35
CA LEU A 80 -0.86 3.29 -0.32
C LEU A 80 -1.46 4.00 0.89
N LEU A 81 -1.01 3.62 2.07
CA LEU A 81 -1.09 4.42 3.29
C LEU A 81 0.34 4.74 3.72
N LEU A 82 0.62 6.01 4.00
CA LEU A 82 1.93 6.51 4.39
C LEU A 82 1.85 7.18 5.75
N ASP A 83 2.87 7.00 6.57
CA ASP A 83 3.04 7.62 7.89
C ASP A 83 3.44 9.11 7.83
N LYS A 84 3.47 9.70 6.64
CA LYS A 84 3.83 11.10 6.40
C LYS A 84 3.11 11.68 5.18
N GLN A 85 2.91 12.99 5.21
CA GLN A 85 2.49 13.75 4.03
C GLN A 85 3.42 13.50 2.85
N THR A 86 2.85 13.16 1.69
CA THR A 86 3.61 12.78 0.51
C THR A 86 2.89 13.22 -0.76
N SER A 87 3.45 14.17 -1.50
CA SER A 87 2.89 14.68 -2.76
C SER A 87 3.00 13.68 -3.91
N LYS A 88 2.16 13.84 -4.96
CA LYS A 88 2.30 13.08 -6.21
C LYS A 88 3.69 13.20 -6.82
N GLU A 89 4.28 14.39 -6.71
CA GLU A 89 5.59 14.72 -7.25
C GLU A 89 6.72 13.93 -6.59
N GLU A 90 6.71 13.86 -5.27
CA GLU A 90 7.66 13.02 -4.53
C GLU A 90 7.56 11.56 -4.95
N VAL A 91 6.35 11.04 -5.15
CA VAL A 91 6.11 9.65 -5.57
C VAL A 91 6.67 9.38 -6.95
N TYR A 92 6.23 10.12 -7.98
CA TYR A 92 6.64 9.80 -9.35
C TYR A 92 8.14 10.05 -9.58
N LYS A 93 8.74 11.06 -8.93
CA LYS A 93 10.19 11.31 -8.98
C LYS A 93 10.97 10.20 -8.26
N SER A 94 10.55 9.80 -7.07
CA SER A 94 11.22 8.74 -6.29
C SER A 94 11.20 7.40 -7.01
N LEU A 95 10.10 7.11 -7.71
CA LEU A 95 9.92 5.85 -8.45
C LEU A 95 10.46 5.88 -9.88
N LYS A 96 10.75 7.07 -10.42
CA LYS A 96 11.08 7.30 -11.83
C LYS A 96 9.99 6.76 -12.78
N ILE A 97 8.73 7.05 -12.44
CA ILE A 97 7.55 6.71 -13.25
C ILE A 97 6.91 7.98 -13.83
N LYS A 98 5.99 7.81 -14.76
CA LYS A 98 5.26 8.94 -15.35
C LYS A 98 4.35 9.59 -14.30
N LYS A 99 4.21 10.93 -14.39
CA LYS A 99 3.36 11.72 -13.49
C LYS A 99 1.89 11.26 -13.51
N ASP A 100 1.37 10.92 -14.69
CA ASP A 100 0.00 10.44 -14.91
C ASP A 100 -0.32 9.10 -14.21
N THR A 101 0.72 8.36 -13.81
CA THR A 101 0.58 7.08 -13.11
C THR A 101 0.18 7.27 -11.64
N VAL A 102 0.37 8.46 -11.07
CA VAL A 102 -0.02 8.77 -9.68
C VAL A 102 -1.31 9.59 -9.71
N LEU A 103 -2.44 8.95 -9.40
CA LEU A 103 -3.78 9.51 -9.59
C LEU A 103 -4.24 10.40 -8.44
N TYR A 104 -3.99 9.98 -7.21
CA TYR A 104 -4.45 10.65 -5.98
C TYR A 104 -3.33 10.70 -4.95
N SER A 105 -3.35 11.73 -4.11
CA SER A 105 -2.40 12.01 -3.04
C SER A 105 -3.10 12.97 -2.09
N GLU A 106 -3.67 12.44 -1.03
CA GLU A 106 -4.65 13.14 -0.18
C GLU A 106 -4.36 12.87 1.32
N PRO A 107 -4.67 13.85 2.19
CA PRO A 107 -4.58 13.64 3.63
C PRO A 107 -5.58 12.59 4.09
N ILE A 108 -5.21 11.87 5.14
CA ILE A 108 -6.14 11.00 5.86
C ILE A 108 -6.74 11.82 6.99
N GLU A 109 -8.06 12.00 6.97
CA GLU A 109 -8.76 12.88 7.91
C GLU A 109 -9.05 12.20 9.26
N SER A 110 -9.15 10.87 9.31
CA SER A 110 -9.39 10.15 10.55
C SER A 110 -9.00 8.66 10.52
N PRO A 111 -8.82 8.02 11.69
CA PRO A 111 -8.64 6.57 11.81
C PRO A 111 -9.80 5.75 11.21
N GLU A 112 -11.03 6.25 11.28
CA GLU A 112 -12.20 5.62 10.67
C GLU A 112 -12.11 5.63 9.15
N ALA A 113 -11.57 6.70 8.56
CA ALA A 113 -11.32 6.77 7.12
C ALA A 113 -10.29 5.70 6.70
N ILE A 114 -9.23 5.51 7.48
CA ILE A 114 -8.24 4.44 7.27
C ILE A 114 -8.93 3.07 7.31
N SER A 115 -9.70 2.82 8.36
CA SER A 115 -10.37 1.55 8.57
C SER A 115 -11.34 1.24 7.43
N SER A 116 -12.22 2.17 7.09
CA SER A 116 -13.15 2.01 5.97
C SER A 116 -12.44 1.78 4.64
N TYR A 117 -11.33 2.48 4.41
CA TYR A 117 -10.52 2.33 3.20
C TYR A 117 -9.92 0.92 3.10
N ILE A 118 -9.31 0.44 4.17
CA ILE A 118 -8.73 -0.90 4.26
C ILE A 118 -9.82 -1.96 4.08
N LEU A 119 -10.95 -1.84 4.80
CA LEU A 119 -12.07 -2.78 4.74
C LEU A 119 -12.67 -2.90 3.32
N LYS A 120 -12.71 -1.79 2.57
CA LYS A 120 -13.16 -1.75 1.17
C LYS A 120 -12.25 -2.58 0.26
N HIS A 121 -10.96 -2.59 0.55
CA HIS A 121 -9.92 -3.16 -0.29
C HIS A 121 -9.42 -4.55 0.18
N ILE A 122 -9.93 -5.03 1.31
CA ILE A 122 -9.79 -6.42 1.76
C ILE A 122 -10.91 -7.26 1.17
N ASN A 123 -10.68 -7.87 0.00
CA ASN A 123 -11.55 -8.88 -0.61
C ASN A 123 -10.83 -9.71 -1.71
N ASN A 124 -11.48 -10.77 -2.18
CA ASN A 124 -10.99 -11.76 -3.16
C ASN A 124 -10.21 -11.11 -4.32
N ASN A 125 -8.91 -11.43 -4.39
CA ASN A 125 -7.91 -10.98 -5.38
C ASN A 125 -7.18 -9.66 -5.10
N SER A 126 -7.10 -9.26 -3.84
CA SER A 126 -6.20 -8.19 -3.40
C SER A 126 -4.95 -8.76 -2.71
N GLU A 127 -3.81 -8.12 -2.91
CA GLU A 127 -2.53 -8.49 -2.28
C GLU A 127 -2.09 -7.34 -1.37
N HIS A 128 -1.90 -7.60 -0.08
CA HIS A 128 -1.54 -6.57 0.90
C HIS A 128 -0.15 -6.83 1.48
N ASN A 129 0.61 -5.77 1.72
CA ASN A 129 1.89 -5.88 2.42
C ASN A 129 2.30 -4.54 3.04
N ILE A 130 3.35 -4.59 3.86
CA ILE A 130 3.98 -3.42 4.46
C ILE A 130 5.45 -3.35 4.04
N CYS A 131 5.90 -2.17 3.64
CA CYS A 131 7.28 -1.87 3.33
C CYS A 131 7.83 -0.89 4.37
N LEU A 132 9.06 -1.16 4.83
CA LEU A 132 9.76 -0.35 5.81
C LEU A 132 10.89 0.44 5.13
N ASP A 133 11.41 1.44 5.82
CA ASP A 133 12.52 2.29 5.35
C ASP A 133 13.89 1.59 5.34
N LYS A 134 14.00 0.39 5.92
CA LYS A 134 15.24 -0.39 6.11
C LYS A 134 15.42 -1.51 5.07
#